data_AF-A0A8D8TDL4-F1
#
_entry.id   AF-A0A8D8TDL4-F1
#
_cell.length_a   1.000
_cell.length_b   1.000
_cell.length_c   1.000
_cell.angle_alpha   90.00
_cell.angle_beta   90.00
_cell.angle_gamma   90.00
#
_symmetry.space_group_name_H-M   'P 1'
#
loop_
_entity.id
_entity.type
_entity.pdbx_description
1 polymer ?
#
loop_
_entity_poly.entity_id
_entity_poly.type
_entity_poly.pdbx_seq_one_letter_code
_entity_poly.pdbx_strand_id
1 'polypeptide(L)'
;NYKAICITDILTISSFYEYYFYCYDNEVKPLIGVECFILFNGNLLGIILIAKNFLGYKNIMHILSNAWRYGNIENGVFLKLHWLINFSKNLILIINPRYYILNKNNFSENELNFMFKQLFFLFENDIYFELIRVNLPFEKYINKKIIFYSKKFNIKLVATNSVKFLFLEDYTSSIGKILLSQEDFINSEIFFEYTNQQYLKSFNQIKKIFFDQKKSIINISNIINDCN
;
A
#
# COMPACT_ATOMS: atom_id res chain seq x y z
N ASN A 1 18.21 12.34 -7.32
CA ASN A 1 18.00 11.25 -8.29
C ASN A 1 17.54 10.02 -7.56
N TYR A 2 16.36 9.51 -7.89
CA TYR A 2 15.82 8.26 -7.35
C TYR A 2 16.46 7.09 -8.10
N LYS A 3 16.85 6.03 -7.39
CA LYS A 3 17.44 4.83 -8.02
C LYS A 3 16.39 3.82 -8.48
N ALA A 4 15.22 3.88 -7.87
CA ALA A 4 14.10 3.01 -8.16
C ALA A 4 12.81 3.77 -7.87
N ILE A 5 11.75 3.40 -8.58
CA ILE A 5 10.38 3.88 -8.36
C ILE A 5 9.47 2.65 -8.27
N CYS A 6 8.33 2.79 -7.60
CA CYS A 6 7.26 1.81 -7.61
C CYS A 6 5.95 2.57 -7.76
N ILE A 7 5.20 2.31 -8.83
CA ILE A 7 3.84 2.80 -8.98
C ILE A 7 2.90 1.72 -8.48
N THR A 8 1.97 2.09 -7.60
CA THR A 8 1.02 1.19 -6.95
C THR A 8 -0.38 1.76 -7.15
N ASP A 9 -0.89 1.65 -8.38
CA ASP A 9 -2.25 2.09 -8.68
C ASP A 9 -3.27 1.20 -7.96
N ILE A 10 -4.47 1.72 -7.73
CA ILE A 10 -5.51 0.97 -7.03
C ILE A 10 -6.11 -0.07 -7.97
N LEU A 11 -5.97 -1.34 -7.63
CA LEU A 11 -6.58 -2.50 -8.33
C LEU A 11 -6.23 -2.63 -9.83
N THR A 12 -5.18 -1.96 -10.29
CA THR A 12 -4.71 -2.02 -11.67
C THR A 12 -3.19 -1.90 -11.75
N ILE A 13 -2.63 -2.42 -12.84
CA ILE A 13 -1.23 -2.22 -13.23
C ILE A 13 -1.14 -1.70 -14.67
N SER A 14 -2.21 -1.07 -15.17
CA SER A 14 -2.31 -0.58 -16.55
C SER A 14 -1.22 0.43 -16.92
N SER A 15 -0.77 1.22 -15.95
CA SER A 15 0.32 2.20 -16.12
C SER A 15 1.69 1.54 -16.32
N PHE A 16 1.84 0.26 -15.97
CA PHE A 16 3.15 -0.38 -15.88
C PHE A 16 3.94 -0.38 -17.19
N TYR A 17 3.27 -0.60 -18.33
CA TYR A 17 3.94 -0.66 -19.63
C TYR A 17 4.67 0.64 -19.96
N GLU A 18 3.96 1.77 -19.90
CA GLU A 18 4.53 3.10 -20.20
C GLU A 18 5.60 3.49 -19.17
N TYR A 19 5.30 3.26 -17.90
CA TYR A 19 6.21 3.55 -16.80
C TYR A 19 7.52 2.74 -16.86
N TYR A 20 7.47 1.49 -17.31
CA TYR A 20 8.64 0.63 -17.42
C TYR A 20 9.66 1.20 -18.41
N PHE A 21 9.22 1.55 -19.62
CA PHE A 21 10.11 2.12 -20.65
C PHE A 21 10.66 3.47 -20.21
N TYR A 22 9.83 4.32 -19.61
CA TYR A 22 10.31 5.61 -19.10
C TYR A 22 11.40 5.43 -18.03
N CYS A 23 11.23 4.47 -17.12
CA CYS A 23 12.25 4.17 -16.12
C CYS A 23 13.53 3.61 -16.74
N TYR A 24 13.39 2.70 -17.71
CA TYR A 24 14.51 2.11 -18.45
C TYR A 24 15.38 3.17 -19.14
N ASP A 25 14.74 4.09 -19.88
CA ASP A 25 15.43 5.16 -20.61
C ASP A 25 16.14 6.17 -19.69
N ASN A 26 15.72 6.25 -18.42
CA ASN A 26 16.27 7.16 -17.42
C ASN A 26 17.17 6.47 -16.37
N GLU A 27 17.55 5.21 -16.59
CA GLU A 27 18.37 4.40 -15.67
C GLU A 27 17.80 4.32 -14.25
N VAL A 28 16.47 4.36 -14.13
CA VAL A 28 15.74 4.16 -12.87
C VAL A 28 15.20 2.74 -12.87
N LYS A 29 15.36 2.01 -11.77
CA LYS A 29 14.81 0.65 -11.64
C LYS A 29 13.28 0.72 -11.45
N PRO A 30 12.46 0.18 -12.38
CA PRO A 30 11.03 0.12 -12.16
C PRO A 30 10.66 -1.08 -11.28
N LEU A 31 9.87 -0.85 -10.23
CA LEU A 31 9.17 -1.91 -9.50
C LEU A 31 7.70 -1.93 -9.92
N ILE A 32 7.12 -3.14 -9.94
CA ILE A 32 5.69 -3.37 -10.20
C ILE A 32 4.99 -3.56 -8.87
N GLY A 33 3.99 -2.75 -8.58
CA GLY A 33 3.12 -2.99 -7.46
C GLY A 33 1.69 -2.58 -7.72
N VAL A 34 0.82 -2.90 -6.77
CA VAL A 34 -0.59 -2.56 -6.82
C VAL A 34 -1.11 -2.30 -5.41
N GLU A 35 -1.92 -1.26 -5.25
CA GLU A 35 -2.65 -0.96 -4.02
C GLU A 35 -4.03 -1.64 -4.07
N CYS A 36 -4.42 -2.24 -2.95
CA CYS A 36 -5.45 -3.25 -2.89
C CYS A 36 -6.13 -3.22 -1.51
N PHE A 37 -7.40 -3.65 -1.43
CA PHE A 37 -8.15 -3.68 -0.18
C PHE A 37 -8.71 -5.07 0.09
N ILE A 38 -8.41 -5.64 1.25
CA ILE A 38 -9.05 -6.89 1.70
C ILE A 38 -10.28 -6.51 2.52
N LEU A 39 -11.44 -7.05 2.15
CA LEU A 39 -12.65 -6.96 2.96
C LEU A 39 -12.77 -8.23 3.81
N PHE A 40 -12.84 -8.04 5.13
CA PHE A 40 -12.99 -9.14 6.09
C PHE A 40 -13.99 -8.73 7.18
N ASN A 41 -15.13 -9.42 7.25
CA ASN A 41 -16.20 -9.17 8.21
C ASN A 41 -16.64 -7.68 8.28
N GLY A 42 -16.77 -7.03 7.12
CA GLY A 42 -17.14 -5.61 7.04
C GLY A 42 -16.04 -4.63 7.45
N ASN A 43 -14.79 -5.09 7.60
CA ASN A 43 -13.62 -4.25 7.83
C ASN A 43 -12.66 -4.30 6.65
N LEU A 44 -12.01 -3.16 6.40
CA LEU A 44 -11.08 -2.96 5.30
C LEU A 44 -9.64 -2.97 5.77
N LEU A 45 -8.82 -3.84 5.19
CA LEU A 45 -7.37 -3.83 5.35
C LEU A 45 -6.73 -3.38 4.04
N GLY A 46 -6.07 -2.22 4.06
CA GLY A 46 -5.26 -1.75 2.93
C GLY A 46 -3.99 -2.58 2.82
N ILE A 47 -3.64 -2.96 1.59
CA ILE A 47 -2.41 -3.67 1.29
C ILE A 47 -1.79 -3.14 0.00
N ILE A 48 -0.46 -3.24 -0.08
CA ILE A 48 0.28 -3.07 -1.31
C ILE A 48 0.99 -4.39 -1.58
N LEU A 49 0.85 -4.89 -2.81
CA LEU A 49 1.61 -6.03 -3.30
C LEU A 49 2.67 -5.54 -4.28
N ILE A 50 3.91 -5.98 -4.12
CA ILE A 50 5.02 -5.68 -5.04
C ILE A 50 5.55 -6.98 -5.60
N ALA A 51 5.69 -7.08 -6.92
CA ALA A 51 6.27 -8.25 -7.56
C ALA A 51 7.79 -8.29 -7.34
N LYS A 52 8.30 -9.41 -6.82
CA LYS A 52 9.75 -9.65 -6.72
C LYS A 52 10.38 -10.04 -8.05
N ASN A 53 9.59 -10.59 -8.96
CA ASN A 53 10.01 -11.04 -10.28
C ASN A 53 8.82 -11.29 -11.20
N PHE A 54 9.07 -11.80 -12.41
CA PHE A 54 8.03 -12.12 -13.38
C PHE A 54 6.97 -13.11 -12.87
N LEU A 55 7.33 -14.07 -12.01
CA LEU A 55 6.35 -14.97 -11.39
C LEU A 55 5.47 -14.21 -10.38
N GLY A 56 6.06 -13.29 -9.62
CA GLY A 56 5.31 -12.36 -8.77
C GLY A 56 4.34 -11.49 -9.57
N TYR A 57 4.78 -10.97 -10.71
CA TYR A 57 3.91 -10.23 -11.63
C TYR A 57 2.70 -11.06 -12.07
N LYS A 58 2.92 -12.32 -12.48
CA LYS A 58 1.82 -13.24 -12.82
C LYS A 58 0.87 -13.48 -11.64
N ASN A 59 1.41 -13.60 -10.43
CA ASN A 59 0.60 -13.74 -9.23
C ASN A 59 -0.27 -12.50 -8.97
N ILE A 60 0.26 -11.28 -9.13
CA ILE A 60 -0.53 -10.04 -9.08
C ILE A 60 -1.64 -10.09 -10.13
N MET A 61 -1.35 -10.50 -11.36
CA MET A 61 -2.37 -10.60 -12.42
C MET A 61 -3.51 -11.57 -12.07
N HIS A 62 -3.19 -12.73 -11.49
CA HIS A 62 -4.21 -13.67 -11.03
C HIS A 62 -5.05 -13.10 -9.87
N ILE A 63 -4.39 -12.45 -8.92
CA ILE A 63 -5.04 -11.78 -7.78
C ILE A 63 -6.01 -10.71 -8.27
N LEU A 64 -5.58 -9.82 -9.17
CA LEU A 64 -6.41 -8.76 -9.74
C LEU A 64 -7.56 -9.31 -10.57
N SER A 65 -7.30 -10.33 -11.39
CA SER A 65 -8.35 -10.99 -12.18
C SER A 65 -9.45 -11.58 -11.29
N ASN A 66 -9.07 -12.20 -10.16
CA ASN A 66 -10.04 -12.71 -9.18
C ASN A 66 -10.80 -11.57 -8.48
N ALA A 67 -10.12 -10.48 -8.14
CA ALA A 67 -10.74 -9.31 -7.52
C ALA A 67 -11.82 -8.71 -8.44
N TRP A 68 -11.48 -8.41 -9.70
CA TRP A 68 -12.43 -7.86 -10.66
C TRP A 68 -13.58 -8.83 -10.98
N ARG A 69 -13.32 -10.14 -11.02
CA ARG A 69 -14.34 -11.14 -11.38
C ARG A 69 -15.29 -11.51 -10.23
N TYR A 70 -14.79 -11.57 -9.01
CA TYR A 70 -15.50 -12.17 -7.88
C TYR A 70 -15.52 -11.29 -6.62
N GLY A 71 -14.84 -10.16 -6.64
CA GLY A 71 -14.68 -9.23 -5.53
C GLY A 71 -15.47 -7.94 -5.69
N ASN A 72 -16.17 -7.78 -6.81
CA ASN A 72 -17.06 -6.65 -7.03
C ASN A 72 -18.33 -6.80 -6.18
N ILE A 73 -18.53 -5.84 -5.28
CA ILE A 73 -19.75 -5.67 -4.48
C ILE A 73 -20.27 -4.24 -4.71
N GLU A 74 -21.44 -3.91 -4.20
CA GLU A 74 -22.14 -2.64 -4.49
C GLU A 74 -21.25 -1.39 -4.38
N ASN A 75 -20.28 -1.39 -3.46
CA ASN A 75 -19.48 -0.22 -3.10
C ASN A 75 -17.99 -0.34 -3.45
N GLY A 76 -17.60 -1.28 -4.31
CA GLY A 76 -16.22 -1.39 -4.81
C GLY A 76 -15.75 -2.83 -5.04
N VAL A 77 -14.47 -2.94 -5.40
CA VAL A 77 -13.80 -4.22 -5.66
C VAL A 77 -12.83 -4.53 -4.54
N PHE A 78 -13.00 -5.69 -3.90
CA PHE A 78 -12.21 -6.08 -2.75
C PHE A 78 -11.63 -7.49 -2.90
N LEU A 79 -10.48 -7.68 -2.28
CA LEU A 79 -9.85 -8.98 -2.17
C LEU A 79 -10.45 -9.77 -1.04
N LYS A 80 -10.56 -11.08 -1.27
CA LYS A 80 -10.80 -12.04 -0.20
C LYS A 80 -9.46 -12.62 0.22
N LEU A 81 -9.21 -12.68 1.53
CA LEU A 81 -7.92 -13.08 2.10
C LEU A 81 -7.42 -14.44 1.57
N HIS A 82 -8.32 -15.41 1.36
CA HIS A 82 -7.98 -16.73 0.85
C HIS A 82 -7.40 -16.74 -0.58
N TRP A 83 -7.62 -15.70 -1.39
CA TRP A 83 -6.98 -15.62 -2.71
C TRP A 83 -5.47 -15.43 -2.62
N LEU A 84 -4.98 -14.82 -1.54
CA LEU A 84 -3.54 -14.66 -1.32
C LEU A 84 -2.85 -16.00 -1.01
N ILE A 85 -3.58 -17.02 -0.53
CA ILE A 85 -3.01 -18.33 -0.18
C ILE A 85 -2.30 -18.98 -1.38
N ASN A 86 -2.90 -18.87 -2.55
CA ASN A 86 -2.38 -19.53 -3.76
C ASN A 86 -1.35 -18.67 -4.51
N PHE A 87 -1.28 -17.37 -4.21
CA PHE A 87 -0.55 -16.40 -5.04
C PHE A 87 0.41 -15.51 -4.21
N SER A 88 0.73 -15.85 -2.96
CA SER A 88 1.64 -15.04 -2.11
C SER A 88 3.12 -15.17 -2.48
N LYS A 89 3.54 -16.26 -3.16
CA LYS A 89 4.95 -16.47 -3.51
C LYS A 89 5.46 -15.39 -4.46
N ASN A 90 6.75 -15.05 -4.36
CA ASN A 90 7.41 -14.02 -5.18
C ASN A 90 6.78 -12.62 -5.07
N LEU A 91 6.06 -12.34 -3.99
CA LEU A 91 5.48 -11.05 -3.70
C LEU A 91 6.02 -10.49 -2.38
N ILE A 92 6.12 -9.18 -2.31
CA ILE A 92 6.26 -8.44 -1.06
C ILE A 92 4.90 -7.85 -0.71
N LEU A 93 4.50 -8.00 0.55
CA LEU A 93 3.30 -7.43 1.12
C LEU A 93 3.64 -6.26 2.04
N ILE A 94 3.01 -5.12 1.82
CA ILE A 94 3.02 -3.98 2.75
C ILE A 94 1.59 -3.78 3.25
N ILE A 95 1.41 -3.79 4.57
CA ILE A 95 0.10 -3.73 5.21
C ILE A 95 -0.15 -2.34 5.79
N ASN A 96 -1.33 -1.79 5.47
CA ASN A 96 -1.85 -0.57 6.05
C ASN A 96 -3.20 -0.82 6.76
N PRO A 97 -3.19 -0.97 8.10
CA PRO A 97 -4.39 -1.26 8.87
C PRO A 97 -5.22 -0.02 9.22
N ARG A 98 -4.97 1.14 8.61
CA ARG A 98 -5.66 2.41 8.91
C ARG A 98 -7.18 2.26 8.93
N TYR A 99 -7.77 1.79 7.84
CA TYR A 99 -9.22 1.70 7.71
C TYR A 99 -9.84 0.73 8.71
N TYR A 100 -9.20 -0.43 8.92
CA TYR A 100 -9.59 -1.39 9.95
C TYR A 100 -9.57 -0.76 11.36
N ILE A 101 -8.47 -0.10 11.72
CA ILE A 101 -8.28 0.50 13.06
C ILE A 101 -9.28 1.64 13.30
N LEU A 102 -9.68 2.37 12.26
CA LEU A 102 -10.61 3.49 12.38
C LEU A 102 -12.09 3.08 12.35
N ASN A 103 -12.41 1.87 11.91
CA ASN A 103 -13.79 1.39 11.86
C ASN A 103 -14.32 1.03 13.25
N LYS A 104 -14.76 2.03 14.01
CA LYS A 104 -15.24 1.84 15.40
C LYS A 104 -16.44 0.91 15.52
N ASN A 105 -17.27 0.79 14.49
CA ASN A 105 -18.50 0.01 14.54
C ASN A 105 -18.22 -1.50 14.51
N ASN A 106 -17.19 -1.92 13.76
CA ASN A 106 -16.84 -3.33 13.55
C ASN A 106 -15.41 -3.67 14.01
N PHE A 107 -14.72 -2.79 14.74
CA PHE A 107 -13.34 -3.05 15.18
C PHE A 107 -13.25 -4.28 16.08
N SER A 108 -12.51 -5.29 15.62
CA SER A 108 -12.15 -6.47 16.40
C SER A 108 -10.63 -6.68 16.41
N GLU A 109 -10.03 -6.50 17.58
CA GLU A 109 -8.61 -6.73 17.82
C GLU A 109 -8.22 -8.19 17.57
N ASN A 110 -9.11 -9.14 17.89
CA ASN A 110 -8.85 -10.58 17.70
C ASN A 110 -8.80 -10.95 16.21
N GLU A 111 -9.75 -10.44 15.43
CA GLU A 111 -9.79 -10.65 13.98
C GLU A 111 -8.59 -10.00 13.29
N LEU A 112 -8.23 -8.77 13.67
CA LEU A 112 -7.05 -8.09 13.12
C LEU A 112 -5.76 -8.87 13.42
N ASN A 113 -5.62 -9.35 14.67
CA ASN A 113 -4.49 -10.20 15.06
C ASN A 113 -4.47 -11.52 14.29
N PHE A 114 -5.64 -12.11 14.01
CA PHE A 114 -5.75 -13.32 13.21
C PHE A 114 -5.31 -13.07 11.75
N MET A 115 -5.78 -11.98 11.13
CA MET A 115 -5.36 -11.59 9.78
C MET A 115 -3.85 -11.38 9.70
N PHE A 116 -3.25 -10.69 10.66
CA PHE A 116 -1.79 -10.50 10.67
C PHE A 116 -1.02 -11.80 10.81
N LYS A 117 -1.49 -12.76 11.60
CA LYS A 117 -0.87 -14.09 11.68
C LYS A 117 -0.97 -14.85 10.37
N GLN A 118 -2.13 -14.81 9.70
CA GLN A 118 -2.31 -15.47 8.41
C GLN A 118 -1.41 -14.84 7.34
N LEU A 119 -1.38 -13.51 7.25
CA LEU A 119 -0.52 -12.81 6.30
C LEU A 119 0.97 -13.06 6.59
N PHE A 120 1.37 -13.07 7.87
CA PHE A 120 2.73 -13.44 8.26
C PHE A 120 3.09 -14.85 7.81
N PHE A 121 2.19 -15.82 7.99
CA PHE A 121 2.41 -17.19 7.54
C PHE A 121 2.53 -17.29 6.00
N LEU A 122 1.78 -16.47 5.25
CA LEU A 122 1.77 -16.51 3.79
C LEU A 122 2.98 -15.82 3.13
N PHE A 123 3.52 -14.78 3.75
CA PHE A 123 4.57 -13.92 3.18
C PHE A 123 5.91 -14.01 3.94
N GLU A 124 5.92 -14.61 5.14
CA GLU A 124 7.10 -14.83 5.96
C GLU A 124 7.97 -13.58 6.16
N ASN A 125 9.10 -13.49 5.46
CA ASN A 125 10.05 -12.37 5.56
C ASN A 125 9.74 -11.22 4.58
N ASP A 126 8.87 -11.45 3.60
CA ASP A 126 8.45 -10.52 2.55
C ASP A 126 7.19 -9.72 2.97
N ILE A 127 7.08 -9.41 4.27
CA ILE A 127 5.95 -8.69 4.87
C ILE A 127 6.41 -7.50 5.69
N TYR A 128 5.70 -6.38 5.51
CA TYR A 128 5.98 -5.11 6.17
C TYR A 128 4.69 -4.45 6.64
N PHE A 129 4.75 -3.67 7.72
CA PHE A 129 3.73 -2.67 8.00
C PHE A 129 4.15 -1.30 7.46
N GLU A 130 3.20 -0.61 6.85
CA GLU A 130 3.37 0.74 6.33
C GLU A 130 3.38 1.77 7.46
N LEU A 131 4.36 2.68 7.46
CA LEU A 131 4.31 3.91 8.25
C LEU A 131 4.21 5.10 7.32
N ILE A 132 3.20 5.94 7.56
CA ILE A 132 2.93 7.15 6.79
C ILE A 132 3.02 8.35 7.73
N ARG A 133 3.65 9.44 7.27
CA ARG A 133 3.76 10.71 8.00
C ARG A 133 3.46 11.89 7.09
N VAL A 134 2.19 12.03 6.74
CA VAL A 134 1.65 13.03 5.82
C VAL A 134 0.54 13.87 6.47
N ASN A 135 0.43 13.89 7.79
CA ASN A 135 -0.56 14.66 8.55
C ASN A 135 -2.00 14.24 8.29
N LEU A 136 -2.25 12.96 8.00
CA LEU A 136 -3.62 12.45 7.94
C LEU A 136 -4.29 12.52 9.33
N PRO A 137 -5.63 12.65 9.39
CA PRO A 137 -6.38 12.50 10.63
C PRO A 137 -5.99 11.21 11.38
N PHE A 138 -5.93 11.25 12.71
CA PHE A 138 -5.57 10.08 13.54
C PHE A 138 -4.21 9.39 13.21
N GLU A 139 -3.37 9.95 12.34
CA GLU A 139 -2.13 9.32 11.86
C GLU A 139 -1.19 8.93 13.00
N LYS A 140 -1.00 9.81 13.99
CA LYS A 140 -0.18 9.52 15.17
C LYS A 140 -0.70 8.34 15.99
N TYR A 141 -2.02 8.19 16.09
CA TYR A 141 -2.65 7.07 16.81
C TYR A 141 -2.44 5.76 16.04
N ILE A 142 -2.69 5.77 14.73
CA ILE A 142 -2.51 4.61 13.85
C ILE A 142 -1.04 4.17 13.82
N ASN A 143 -0.10 5.10 13.65
CA ASN A 143 1.32 4.78 13.66
C ASN A 143 1.78 4.16 14.99
N LYS A 144 1.25 4.62 16.13
CA LYS A 144 1.51 3.98 17.44
C LYS A 144 1.01 2.54 17.48
N LYS A 145 -0.19 2.26 16.96
CA LYS A 145 -0.75 0.91 16.84
C LYS A 145 0.09 0.04 15.90
N ILE A 146 0.50 0.57 14.75
CA ILE A 146 1.35 -0.13 13.79
C ILE A 146 2.70 -0.50 14.41
N ILE A 147 3.35 0.41 15.14
CA ILE A 147 4.60 0.14 15.86
C ILE A 147 4.39 -0.95 16.93
N PHE A 148 3.26 -0.93 17.62
CA PHE A 148 2.89 -1.98 18.57
C PHE A 148 2.74 -3.35 17.87
N TYR A 149 2.00 -3.43 16.76
CA TYR A 149 1.82 -4.67 16.01
C TYR A 149 3.11 -5.19 15.38
N SER A 150 3.95 -4.29 14.86
CA SER A 150 5.28 -4.62 14.37
C SER A 150 6.11 -5.35 15.42
N LYS A 151 6.13 -4.86 16.67
CA LYS A 151 6.81 -5.54 17.78
C LYS A 151 6.15 -6.87 18.15
N LYS A 152 4.81 -6.89 18.23
CA LYS A 152 4.04 -8.07 18.64
C LYS A 152 4.20 -9.25 17.68
N PHE A 153 4.21 -8.98 16.37
CA PHE A 153 4.28 -10.00 15.32
C PHE A 153 5.67 -10.13 14.70
N ASN A 154 6.65 -9.34 15.16
CA ASN A 154 7.99 -9.27 14.59
C ASN A 154 7.99 -8.95 13.07
N ILE A 155 7.02 -8.14 12.64
CA ILE A 155 6.90 -7.69 11.24
C ILE A 155 7.66 -6.36 11.10
N LYS A 156 8.47 -6.26 10.04
CA LYS A 156 9.28 -5.07 9.76
C LYS A 156 8.41 -3.86 9.41
N LEU A 157 8.91 -2.66 9.66
CA LEU A 157 8.24 -1.41 9.25
C LEU A 157 8.85 -0.89 7.94
N VAL A 158 8.05 -0.30 7.06
CA VAL A 158 8.54 0.42 5.89
C VAL A 158 7.95 1.83 5.86
N ALA A 159 8.77 2.84 5.57
CA ALA A 159 8.31 4.22 5.44
C ALA A 159 7.82 4.46 4.01
N THR A 160 6.63 5.04 3.88
CA THR A 160 6.09 5.50 2.60
C THR A 160 5.57 6.93 2.76
N ASN A 161 5.28 7.57 1.64
CA ASN A 161 4.68 8.91 1.61
C ASN A 161 3.29 8.93 0.96
N SER A 162 2.73 7.76 0.63
CA SER A 162 1.43 7.57 -0.05
C SER A 162 1.17 8.64 -1.11
N VAL A 163 2.11 8.76 -2.05
CA VAL A 163 2.19 9.85 -3.03
C VAL A 163 0.95 9.84 -3.92
N LYS A 164 0.34 11.02 -4.13
CA LYS A 164 -0.82 11.22 -5.01
C LYS A 164 -0.58 12.29 -6.08
N PHE A 165 0.49 13.06 -5.97
CA PHE A 165 0.87 14.12 -6.91
C PHE A 165 2.38 14.38 -6.86
N LEU A 166 2.95 15.07 -7.83
CA LEU A 166 4.41 15.20 -7.95
C LEU A 166 4.95 16.34 -7.08
N PHE A 167 4.37 17.53 -7.18
CA PHE A 167 4.86 18.73 -6.50
C PHE A 167 3.88 19.26 -5.47
N LEU A 168 4.36 19.91 -4.42
CA LEU A 168 3.49 20.41 -3.34
C LEU A 168 2.40 21.37 -3.88
N GLU A 169 2.76 22.15 -4.88
CA GLU A 169 1.93 23.14 -5.56
C GLU A 169 0.77 22.49 -6.34
N ASP A 170 0.90 21.21 -6.73
CA ASP A 170 -0.12 20.48 -7.48
C ASP A 170 -1.31 20.06 -6.61
N TYR A 171 -1.21 20.16 -5.27
CA TYR A 171 -2.20 19.63 -4.34
C TYR A 171 -3.64 20.00 -4.71
N THR A 172 -3.92 21.29 -4.92
CA THR A 172 -5.29 21.76 -5.18
C THR A 172 -5.83 21.23 -6.51
N SER A 173 -5.01 21.22 -7.56
CA SER A 173 -5.44 20.75 -8.88
C SER A 173 -5.62 19.23 -8.93
N SER A 174 -4.70 18.48 -8.31
CA SER A 174 -4.78 17.02 -8.22
C SER A 174 -5.95 16.55 -7.38
N ILE A 175 -6.17 17.14 -6.19
CA ILE A 175 -7.31 16.76 -5.35
C ILE A 175 -8.63 17.17 -5.99
N GLY A 176 -8.70 18.32 -6.65
CA GLY A 176 -9.89 18.71 -7.42
C GLY A 176 -10.28 17.65 -8.46
N LYS A 177 -9.31 17.16 -9.24
CA LYS A 177 -9.56 16.07 -10.22
C LYS A 177 -10.02 14.77 -9.55
N ILE A 178 -9.38 14.39 -8.45
CA ILE A 178 -9.72 13.18 -7.71
C ILE A 178 -11.16 13.27 -7.17
N LEU A 179 -11.53 14.37 -6.53
CA LEU A 179 -12.86 14.57 -5.97
C LEU A 179 -13.94 14.61 -7.05
N LEU A 180 -13.67 15.24 -8.20
CA LEU A 180 -14.58 15.22 -9.36
C LEU A 180 -14.77 13.80 -9.91
N SER A 181 -13.69 13.01 -10.01
CA SER A 181 -13.80 11.60 -10.39
C SER A 181 -14.50 10.72 -9.34
N GLN A 182 -14.64 11.23 -8.11
CA GLN A 182 -15.34 10.58 -7.00
C GLN A 182 -16.81 10.98 -6.88
N GLU A 183 -17.34 11.86 -7.75
CA GLU A 183 -18.79 12.19 -7.75
C GLU A 183 -19.68 10.95 -8.00
N ASP A 184 -19.14 9.90 -8.63
CA ASP A 184 -19.80 8.59 -8.76
C ASP A 184 -19.63 7.65 -7.54
N PHE A 185 -18.83 8.03 -6.54
CA PHE A 185 -18.47 7.22 -5.36
C PHE A 185 -19.11 7.71 -4.05
N ILE A 186 -20.21 8.47 -4.12
CA ILE A 186 -20.97 8.97 -2.96
C ILE A 186 -21.42 7.84 -2.00
N ASN A 187 -21.45 6.59 -2.49
CA ASN A 187 -21.78 5.38 -1.70
C ASN A 187 -20.60 4.44 -1.43
N SER A 188 -19.36 4.80 -1.76
CA SER A 188 -18.23 3.88 -1.60
C SER A 188 -17.83 3.70 -0.13
N GLU A 189 -17.57 2.46 0.29
CA GLU A 189 -17.11 2.16 1.66
C GLU A 189 -15.69 2.69 1.93
N ILE A 190 -14.95 3.06 0.89
CA ILE A 190 -13.58 3.57 0.97
C ILE A 190 -13.57 5.08 0.73
N PHE A 191 -13.57 5.85 1.81
CA PHE A 191 -13.26 7.29 1.74
C PHE A 191 -11.76 7.52 1.90
N PHE A 192 -11.11 8.04 0.86
CA PHE A 192 -9.70 8.42 0.91
C PHE A 192 -9.55 9.84 1.44
N GLU A 193 -8.72 10.00 2.45
CA GLU A 193 -8.32 11.31 2.95
C GLU A 193 -7.04 11.79 2.26
N TYR A 194 -7.00 13.08 1.94
CA TYR A 194 -5.90 13.69 1.22
C TYR A 194 -5.31 14.89 1.96
N THR A 195 -3.98 15.02 1.93
CA THR A 195 -3.26 16.16 2.49
C THR A 195 -2.25 16.71 1.49
N ASN A 196 -1.86 17.97 1.68
CA ASN A 196 -0.80 18.59 0.87
C ASN A 196 0.58 17.94 1.07
N GLN A 197 0.74 16.99 1.99
CA GLN A 197 2.01 16.30 2.21
C GLN A 197 2.19 15.06 1.33
N GLN A 198 1.21 14.69 0.50
CA GLN A 198 1.29 13.50 -0.37
C GLN A 198 1.96 13.76 -1.74
N TYR A 199 2.89 14.72 -1.82
CA TYR A 199 3.72 14.93 -3.00
C TYR A 199 4.95 13.99 -3.03
N LEU A 200 5.68 13.93 -4.14
CA LEU A 200 6.90 13.14 -4.24
C LEU A 200 8.06 13.83 -3.50
N LYS A 201 8.24 13.48 -2.23
CA LYS A 201 9.31 14.04 -1.38
C LYS A 201 10.70 13.54 -1.76
N SER A 202 11.69 14.41 -1.63
CA SER A 202 13.11 14.05 -1.73
C SER A 202 13.55 13.11 -0.60
N PHE A 203 14.61 12.34 -0.84
CA PHE A 203 15.19 11.45 0.18
C PHE A 203 15.56 12.19 1.48
N ASN A 204 16.10 13.41 1.37
CA ASN A 204 16.47 14.22 2.54
C ASN A 204 15.25 14.63 3.37
N GLN A 205 14.12 14.94 2.73
CA GLN A 205 12.87 15.22 3.44
C GLN A 205 12.35 13.97 4.16
N ILE A 206 12.32 12.81 3.48
CA ILE A 206 11.91 11.54 4.09
C ILE A 206 12.81 11.18 5.28
N LYS A 207 14.13 11.34 5.14
CA LYS A 207 15.09 11.09 6.23
C LYS A 207 14.84 11.98 7.45
N LYS A 208 14.47 13.26 7.23
CA LYS A 208 14.08 14.17 8.31
C LYS A 208 12.76 13.76 8.96
N ILE A 209 11.76 13.33 8.18
CA ILE A 209 10.44 12.96 8.68
C ILE A 209 10.48 11.68 9.52
N PHE A 210 11.29 10.70 9.12
CA PHE A 210 11.41 9.39 9.79
C PHE A 210 12.73 9.24 10.57
N PHE A 211 13.27 10.35 11.08
CA PHE A 211 14.57 10.37 11.77
C PHE A 211 14.65 9.45 13.01
N ASP A 212 13.52 9.26 13.68
CA ASP A 212 13.30 8.40 14.85
C ASP A 212 13.06 6.93 14.46
N GLN A 213 12.72 6.66 13.20
CA GLN A 213 12.43 5.32 12.68
C GLN A 213 13.32 4.96 11.49
N LYS A 214 14.63 5.21 11.57
CA LYS A 214 15.59 5.03 10.45
C LYS A 214 15.52 3.63 9.80
N LYS A 215 15.23 2.58 10.58
CA LYS A 215 15.08 1.20 10.08
C LYS A 215 13.99 1.07 9.01
N SER A 216 12.90 1.85 9.09
CA SER A 216 11.83 1.78 8.09
C SER A 216 12.24 2.35 6.73
N ILE A 217 13.19 3.28 6.70
CA ILE A 217 13.82 3.76 5.46
C ILE A 217 14.78 2.71 4.91
N ILE A 218 15.59 2.08 5.78
CA ILE A 218 16.55 1.04 5.36
C ILE A 218 15.83 -0.14 4.69
N ASN A 219 14.66 -0.52 5.21
CA ASN A 219 13.86 -1.60 4.62
C ASN A 219 13.39 -1.32 3.19
N ILE A 220 13.30 -0.05 2.76
CA ILE A 220 13.01 0.29 1.35
C ILE A 220 14.12 -0.25 0.44
N SER A 221 15.38 -0.12 0.84
CA SER A 221 16.52 -0.67 0.07
C SER A 221 16.45 -2.19 -0.04
N ASN A 222 15.99 -2.88 1.00
CA ASN A 222 15.80 -4.33 0.96
C ASN A 222 14.75 -4.70 -0.09
N ILE A 223 13.58 -4.04 -0.06
CA ILE A 223 12.52 -4.22 -1.06
C ILE A 223 13.06 -4.00 -2.48
N ILE A 224 13.81 -2.91 -2.70
CA ILE A 224 14.39 -2.60 -4.02
C ILE A 224 15.36 -3.70 -4.48
N ASN A 225 16.18 -4.24 -3.58
CA ASN A 225 17.15 -5.28 -3.91
C ASN A 225 16.49 -6.64 -4.19
N ASP A 226 15.39 -6.94 -3.51
CA ASP A 226 14.67 -8.21 -3.62
C ASP A 226 13.82 -8.31 -4.91
N CYS A 227 13.51 -7.18 -5.57
CA CYS A 227 12.75 -7.12 -6.81
C CYS A 227 13.65 -7.16 -8.04
N ASN A 228 13.53 -8.14 -8.95
CA ASN A 228 14.32 -8.26 -10.19
C ASN A 228 13.50 -8.74 -11.39
#